data_AF-A0A2G6N843-F1
#
_entry.id   AF-A0A2G6N843-F1
#
_cell.length_a   1.000
_cell.length_b   1.000
_cell.length_c   1.000
_cell.angle_alpha   90.00
_cell.angle_beta   90.00
_cell.angle_gamma   90.00
#
_symmetry.space_group_name_H-M   'P 1'
#
loop_
_entity.id
_entity.type
_entity.pdbx_description
1 polymer ?
#
loop_
_entity_poly.entity_id
_entity_poly.type
_entity_poly.pdbx_seq_one_letter_code
_entity_poly.pdbx_strand_id
1 'polypeptide(L)'
;MRFLHPSWLTPPVGLDWGSRWGKLVHLRRKGQTFTLNRIARFCWPAESEGDKSTRLKAVWSHLRLHPKTVFLALGGNTFLTSPADTLNLDRNLFQLQQPGSKLTDLADKTYSDSTVLYDNRGSPRHLRISASRQQVEEARQQIQQAGLRAKVIDNKALALCNMYTFAYADQKIKPAYLLHLGQTHSLLLLLQHGIPIWLERLDITGDALANSGGQTGHES
;
A
#
# COMPACT_ATOMS: atom_id res chain seq x y z
N MET A 1 -5.71 14.51 -7.74
CA MET A 1 -4.63 13.51 -7.93
C MET A 1 -5.03 12.54 -9.05
N ARG A 2 -4.30 12.54 -10.18
CA ARG A 2 -4.48 11.55 -11.27
C ARG A 2 -3.25 10.62 -11.24
N PHE A 3 -3.40 9.43 -10.67
CA PHE A 3 -2.28 8.50 -10.44
C PHE A 3 -1.92 7.63 -11.66
N LEU A 4 -2.74 7.66 -12.71
CA LEU A 4 -2.47 6.96 -13.96
C LEU A 4 -1.97 7.98 -14.98
N HIS A 5 -0.65 8.06 -15.14
CA HIS A 5 -0.04 9.00 -16.07
C HIS A 5 -0.53 8.69 -17.50
N PRO A 6 -0.96 9.70 -18.28
CA PRO A 6 -1.52 9.49 -19.62
C PRO A 6 -0.61 8.74 -20.59
N SER A 7 0.72 8.81 -20.37
CA SER A 7 1.72 8.18 -21.24
C SER A 7 1.87 6.66 -21.09
N TRP A 8 1.16 6.01 -20.16
CA TRP A 8 1.24 4.55 -20.05
C TRP A 8 0.34 3.89 -21.10
N LEU A 9 0.93 3.66 -22.28
CA LEU A 9 0.31 2.93 -23.39
C LEU A 9 -0.18 1.53 -22.97
N THR A 10 0.52 0.90 -22.03
CA THR A 10 0.04 -0.31 -21.32
C THR A 10 0.00 -0.01 -19.83
N PRO A 11 -1.17 0.02 -19.18
CA PRO A 11 -1.24 0.22 -17.74
C PRO A 11 -0.49 -0.92 -17.03
N PRO A 12 0.32 -0.60 -16.01
CA PRO A 12 1.04 -1.60 -15.25
C PRO A 12 0.07 -2.50 -14.49
N VAL A 13 0.53 -3.71 -14.18
CA VAL A 13 -0.21 -4.65 -13.34
C VAL A 13 -0.06 -4.24 -11.88
N GLY A 14 -1.16 -4.12 -11.16
CA GLY A 14 -1.17 -3.89 -9.72
C GLY A 14 -1.06 -5.20 -8.94
N LEU A 15 -0.27 -5.20 -7.87
CA LEU A 15 -0.04 -6.35 -6.99
C LEU A 15 -0.11 -5.92 -5.52
N ASP A 16 -1.13 -6.41 -4.82
CA ASP A 16 -1.21 -6.35 -3.35
C ASP A 16 -0.37 -7.48 -2.77
N TRP A 17 0.73 -7.12 -2.11
CA TRP A 17 1.67 -8.04 -1.48
C TRP A 17 1.27 -8.25 -0.01
N GLY A 18 0.36 -9.19 0.22
CA GLY A 18 -0.03 -9.59 1.56
C GLY A 18 0.97 -10.57 2.20
N SER A 19 0.84 -10.76 3.52
CA SER A 19 1.68 -11.71 4.27
C SER A 19 1.40 -13.16 3.88
N ARG A 20 0.13 -13.55 3.66
CA ARG A 20 -0.29 -14.88 3.20
C ARG A 20 -0.94 -14.92 1.81
N TRP A 21 -1.33 -13.79 1.25
CA TRP A 21 -2.01 -13.76 -0.05
C TRP A 21 -1.38 -12.72 -0.97
N GLY A 22 -1.25 -13.08 -2.24
CA GLY A 22 -1.03 -12.15 -3.35
C GLY A 22 -2.34 -11.87 -4.06
N LYS A 23 -2.61 -10.61 -4.40
CA LYS A 23 -3.73 -10.24 -5.28
C LYS A 23 -3.21 -9.42 -6.44
N LEU A 24 -3.54 -9.84 -7.65
CA LEU A 24 -3.08 -9.22 -8.88
C LEU A 24 -4.28 -8.66 -9.64
N VAL A 25 -4.17 -7.41 -10.09
CA VAL A 25 -5.16 -6.77 -10.97
C VAL A 25 -4.45 -6.18 -12.18
N HIS A 26 -4.89 -6.57 -13.36
CA HIS A 26 -4.50 -5.94 -14.62
C HIS A 26 -5.71 -5.26 -15.23
N LEU A 27 -5.61 -3.95 -15.38
CA LEU A 27 -6.63 -3.14 -16.06
C LEU A 27 -6.21 -2.91 -17.51
N ARG A 28 -7.16 -2.63 -18.40
CA ARG A 28 -6.92 -2.13 -19.74
C ARG A 28 -7.62 -0.79 -19.90
N ARG A 29 -6.92 0.21 -20.43
CA ARG A 29 -7.51 1.50 -20.76
C ARG A 29 -8.26 1.42 -22.10
N LYS A 30 -9.50 1.93 -22.14
CA LYS A 30 -10.31 2.10 -23.34
C LYS A 30 -10.83 3.53 -23.38
N GLY A 31 -10.13 4.41 -24.09
CA GLY A 31 -10.39 5.85 -24.05
C GLY A 31 -10.13 6.43 -22.65
N GLN A 32 -11.15 7.01 -22.02
CA GLN A 32 -11.06 7.54 -20.66
C GLN A 32 -11.49 6.56 -19.56
N THR A 33 -11.91 5.34 -19.93
CA THR A 33 -12.35 4.33 -18.95
C THR A 33 -11.31 3.24 -18.78
N PHE A 34 -11.38 2.56 -17.63
CA PHE A 34 -10.60 1.36 -17.34
C PHE A 34 -11.54 0.17 -17.30
N THR A 35 -11.09 -0.93 -17.89
CA THR A 35 -11.80 -2.22 -17.89
C THR A 35 -10.92 -3.25 -17.22
N LEU A 36 -11.51 -4.14 -16.44
CA LEU A 36 -10.78 -5.26 -15.86
C LEU A 36 -10.35 -6.21 -16.98
N ASN A 37 -9.04 -6.48 -17.08
CA ASN A 37 -8.51 -7.40 -18.08
C ASN A 37 -8.18 -8.76 -17.46
N ARG A 38 -7.44 -8.77 -16.35
CA ARG A 38 -7.10 -9.99 -15.60
C ARG A 38 -7.14 -9.73 -14.11
N ILE A 39 -7.49 -10.75 -13.34
CA ILE A 39 -7.41 -10.76 -11.89
C ILE A 39 -6.93 -12.13 -11.42
N ALA A 40 -6.16 -12.16 -10.35
CA ALA A 40 -5.88 -13.40 -9.63
C ALA A 40 -5.76 -13.13 -8.14
N ARG A 41 -6.12 -14.16 -7.37
CA ARG A 41 -5.82 -14.27 -5.94
C ARG A 41 -5.10 -15.59 -5.74
N PHE A 42 -4.03 -15.57 -4.96
CA PHE A 42 -3.23 -16.76 -4.69
C PHE A 42 -2.65 -16.70 -3.29
N CYS A 43 -2.48 -17.87 -2.68
CA CYS A 43 -1.90 -18.00 -1.35
C CYS A 43 -0.38 -18.15 -1.47
N TRP A 44 0.33 -17.54 -0.54
CA TRP A 44 1.73 -17.85 -0.28
C TRP A 44 1.78 -19.11 0.58
N PRO A 45 2.66 -20.05 0.27
CA PRO A 45 2.88 -21.18 1.15
C PRO A 45 3.52 -20.70 2.46
N ALA A 46 3.17 -21.37 3.56
CA ALA A 46 3.51 -20.93 4.90
C ALA A 46 5.02 -20.96 5.21
N GLU A 47 5.82 -21.72 4.44
CA GLU A 47 7.14 -22.17 4.92
C GLU A 47 8.34 -21.89 4.00
N SER A 48 8.22 -21.11 2.91
CA SER A 48 9.45 -20.71 2.19
C SER A 48 9.36 -19.38 1.44
N GLU A 49 10.36 -18.52 1.70
CA GLU A 49 10.53 -17.25 0.99
C GLU A 49 10.86 -17.45 -0.51
N GLY A 50 11.46 -18.59 -0.88
CA GLY A 50 11.75 -18.96 -2.28
C GLY A 50 10.51 -19.32 -3.11
N ASP A 51 9.38 -19.60 -2.47
CA ASP A 51 8.16 -20.01 -3.17
C ASP A 51 7.30 -18.81 -3.58
N LYS A 52 7.41 -17.65 -2.93
CA LYS A 52 6.66 -16.45 -3.36
C LYS A 52 7.00 -16.02 -4.78
N SER A 53 8.29 -15.98 -5.13
CA SER A 53 8.73 -15.58 -6.49
C SER A 53 8.35 -16.64 -7.53
N THR A 54 8.52 -17.93 -7.21
CA THR A 54 8.11 -19.07 -8.05
C THR A 54 6.61 -19.07 -8.31
N ARG A 55 5.80 -18.93 -7.26
CA ARG A 55 4.34 -18.84 -7.34
C ARG A 55 3.91 -17.62 -8.14
N LEU A 56 4.53 -16.46 -7.92
CA LEU A 56 4.24 -15.25 -8.68
C LEU A 56 4.54 -15.45 -10.17
N LYS A 57 5.67 -16.04 -10.53
CA LYS A 57 6.03 -16.35 -11.92
C LYS A 57 5.03 -17.31 -12.57
N ALA A 58 4.59 -18.33 -11.85
CA ALA A 58 3.56 -19.26 -12.31
C ALA A 58 2.22 -18.55 -12.58
N VAL A 59 1.74 -17.74 -11.63
CA VAL A 59 0.51 -16.95 -11.79
C VAL A 59 0.62 -15.97 -12.95
N TRP A 60 1.76 -15.28 -13.08
CA TRP A 60 2.00 -14.32 -14.16
C TRP A 60 1.92 -14.97 -15.54
N SER A 61 2.52 -16.16 -15.67
CA SER A 61 2.54 -16.95 -16.90
C SER A 61 1.14 -17.49 -17.21
N HIS A 62 0.43 -18.01 -16.20
CA HIS A 62 -0.94 -18.52 -16.33
C HIS A 62 -1.91 -17.44 -16.83
N LEU A 63 -1.80 -16.22 -16.31
CA LEU A 63 -2.62 -15.08 -16.75
C LEU A 63 -2.23 -14.51 -18.12
N ARG A 64 -1.13 -15.01 -18.72
CA ARG A 64 -0.55 -14.54 -19.99
C ARG A 64 -0.27 -13.04 -19.97
N LEU A 65 0.29 -12.55 -18.86
CA LEU A 65 0.64 -11.15 -18.70
C LEU A 65 1.97 -10.87 -19.41
N HIS A 66 1.92 -10.11 -20.51
CA HIS A 66 3.10 -9.71 -21.26
C HIS A 66 3.97 -8.65 -20.57
N PRO A 67 3.40 -7.60 -19.93
CA PRO A 67 4.22 -6.64 -19.21
C PRO A 67 5.07 -7.35 -18.15
N LYS A 68 6.32 -6.93 -17.99
CA LYS A 68 7.22 -7.41 -16.91
C LYS A 68 7.34 -6.41 -15.77
N THR A 69 6.49 -5.39 -15.79
CA THR A 69 6.52 -4.31 -14.80
C THR A 69 5.29 -4.39 -13.90
N VAL A 70 5.50 -4.25 -12.59
CA VAL A 70 4.46 -4.34 -11.57
C VAL A 70 4.46 -3.10 -10.68
N PHE A 71 3.25 -2.69 -10.26
CA PHE A 71 3.02 -1.72 -9.21
C PHE A 71 2.68 -2.49 -7.94
N LEU A 72 3.56 -2.39 -6.95
CA LEU A 72 3.53 -3.17 -5.74
C LEU A 72 2.94 -2.34 -4.61
N ALA A 73 1.91 -2.84 -3.93
CA ALA A 73 1.44 -2.27 -2.67
C ALA A 73 1.94 -3.14 -1.51
N LEU A 74 2.77 -2.55 -0.65
CA LEU A 74 3.26 -3.18 0.57
C LEU A 74 2.42 -2.72 1.76
N GLY A 75 2.23 -3.58 2.77
CA GLY A 75 1.54 -3.23 4.02
C GLY A 75 2.22 -3.84 5.24
N GLY A 76 1.63 -3.62 6.41
CA GLY A 76 2.17 -4.10 7.69
C GLY A 76 3.13 -3.11 8.35
N ASN A 77 4.12 -3.62 9.10
CA ASN A 77 5.17 -2.82 9.77
C ASN A 77 6.10 -2.08 8.81
N THR A 78 5.87 -2.21 7.49
CA THR A 78 6.76 -1.66 6.48
C THR A 78 6.77 -0.17 6.44
N PHE A 79 5.71 0.52 6.86
CA PHE A 79 5.64 1.97 6.78
C PHE A 79 5.34 2.62 8.12
N LEU A 80 6.05 3.70 8.39
CA LEU A 80 5.71 4.69 9.40
C LEU A 80 5.11 5.89 8.69
N THR A 81 3.86 6.20 9.02
CA THR A 81 3.20 7.43 8.59
C THR A 81 3.13 8.33 9.81
N SER A 82 3.94 9.39 9.82
CA SER A 82 3.67 10.51 10.70
C SER A 82 2.73 11.45 9.94
N PRO A 83 1.59 11.84 10.51
CA PRO A 83 1.01 13.12 10.15
C PRO A 83 2.15 14.12 10.36
N ALA A 84 2.54 14.88 9.33
CA ALA A 84 3.21 16.12 9.63
C ALA A 84 2.12 16.97 10.27
N ASP A 85 2.05 16.93 11.60
CA ASP A 85 1.27 17.89 12.35
C ASP A 85 1.55 19.26 11.76
N THR A 86 0.48 20.02 11.54
CA THR A 86 0.49 21.44 11.17
C THR A 86 1.63 22.18 11.87
N LEU A 87 2.79 22.27 11.22
CA LEU A 87 3.96 22.98 11.73
C LEU A 87 4.65 23.61 10.53
N ASN A 88 4.56 24.94 10.50
CA ASN A 88 5.28 25.87 9.67
C ASN A 88 6.54 25.29 9.01
N LEU A 89 6.52 25.30 7.68
CA LEU A 89 7.46 24.63 6.79
C LEU A 89 8.93 25.07 6.86
N ASP A 90 9.25 26.19 7.50
CA ASP A 90 10.61 26.72 7.38
C ASP A 90 11.58 26.32 8.50
N ARG A 91 11.11 25.80 9.65
CA ARG A 91 12.02 25.48 10.79
C ARG A 91 12.22 23.99 11.07
N ASN A 92 11.25 23.13 10.76
CA ASN A 92 11.29 21.74 11.22
C ASN A 92 11.91 20.74 10.23
N LEU A 93 12.09 21.11 8.96
CA LEU A 93 12.91 20.33 8.03
C LEU A 93 14.38 20.28 8.47
N PHE A 94 14.88 21.37 9.10
CA PHE A 94 16.20 21.40 9.74
C PHE A 94 16.22 20.70 11.11
N GLN A 95 15.12 20.69 11.86
CA GLN A 95 15.12 20.07 13.20
C GLN A 95 15.05 18.53 13.18
N LEU A 96 14.47 17.92 12.15
CA LEU A 96 14.44 16.46 12.00
C LEU A 96 15.78 15.86 11.51
N GLN A 97 16.74 16.71 11.14
CA GLN A 97 18.14 16.34 10.94
C GLN A 97 19.00 16.58 12.19
N GLN A 98 18.41 16.96 13.33
CA GLN A 98 19.18 17.11 14.56
C GLN A 98 19.63 15.75 15.10
N PRO A 99 20.90 15.61 15.51
CA PRO A 99 21.39 14.42 16.18
C PRO A 99 20.53 14.12 17.42
N GLY A 100 19.96 12.93 17.51
CA GLY A 100 19.21 12.46 18.69
C GLY A 100 17.68 12.37 18.56
N SER A 101 17.10 12.65 17.39
CA SER A 101 15.69 12.28 17.15
C SER A 101 15.59 10.76 16.88
N LYS A 102 14.49 10.10 17.30
CA LYS A 102 14.23 8.67 16.99
C LYS A 102 14.29 8.35 15.48
N LEU A 103 14.13 9.36 14.63
CA LEU A 103 14.17 9.26 13.16
C LEU A 103 15.60 9.31 12.61
N THR A 104 16.52 10.04 13.25
CA THR A 104 17.94 10.10 12.84
C THR A 104 18.63 8.73 12.92
N ASP A 105 18.29 7.91 13.93
CA ASP A 105 18.82 6.55 14.08
C ASP A 105 18.27 5.55 13.03
N LEU A 106 17.23 5.96 12.29
CA LEU A 106 16.55 5.14 11.28
C LEU A 106 16.82 5.63 9.85
N ALA A 107 17.53 6.74 9.66
CA ALA A 107 17.78 7.34 8.35
C ALA A 107 18.44 6.33 7.38
N ASP A 108 19.44 5.58 7.85
CA ASP A 108 20.14 4.60 7.02
C ASP A 108 19.34 3.31 6.77
N LYS A 109 18.33 3.06 7.60
CA LYS A 109 17.50 1.85 7.62
C LYS A 109 16.14 2.04 6.96
N THR A 110 15.84 3.24 6.47
CA THR A 110 14.54 3.56 5.89
C THR A 110 14.65 4.24 4.53
N TYR A 111 13.68 3.97 3.65
CA TYR A 111 13.38 4.84 2.53
C TYR A 111 12.38 5.89 3.00
N SER A 112 12.55 7.15 2.60
CA SER A 112 11.59 8.21 2.90
C SER A 112 11.21 8.97 1.65
N ASP A 113 9.92 9.18 1.45
CA ASP A 113 9.36 9.99 0.39
C ASP A 113 8.35 10.98 0.98
N SER A 114 8.12 12.10 0.29
CA SER A 114 7.15 13.10 0.73
C SER A 114 6.42 13.73 -0.44
N THR A 115 5.16 14.08 -0.19
CA THR A 115 4.32 14.78 -1.15
C THR A 115 3.55 15.91 -0.48
N VAL A 116 3.18 16.92 -1.25
CA VAL A 116 2.32 18.00 -0.80
C VAL A 116 0.91 17.71 -1.27
N LEU A 117 0.01 17.59 -0.30
CA LEU A 117 -1.43 17.47 -0.50
C LEU A 117 -2.02 18.87 -0.32
N TYR A 118 -3.05 19.19 -1.09
CA TYR A 118 -3.76 20.46 -0.96
C TYR A 118 -5.18 20.15 -0.53
N ASP A 119 -5.64 20.80 0.53
CA ASP A 119 -7.05 20.73 0.89
C ASP A 119 -7.91 21.61 -0.04
N ASN A 120 -9.22 21.59 0.17
CA ASN A 120 -10.16 22.35 -0.65
C ASN A 120 -10.01 23.88 -0.52
N ARG A 121 -9.28 24.36 0.49
CA ARG A 121 -8.95 25.78 0.67
C ARG A 121 -7.61 26.14 0.02
N GLY A 122 -6.96 25.18 -0.65
CA GLY A 122 -5.64 25.34 -1.23
C GLY A 122 -4.51 25.38 -0.19
N SER A 123 -4.79 25.04 1.06
CA SER A 123 -3.76 25.01 2.10
C SER A 123 -2.89 23.76 1.94
N PRO A 124 -1.55 23.91 1.87
CA PRO A 124 -0.65 22.78 1.70
C PRO A 124 -0.57 21.95 2.98
N ARG A 125 -0.55 20.64 2.82
CA ARG A 125 -0.32 19.64 3.86
C ARG A 125 0.78 18.70 3.39
N HIS A 126 1.83 18.56 4.19
CA HIS A 126 2.93 17.67 3.84
C HIS A 126 2.62 16.27 4.35
N LEU A 127 2.65 15.30 3.45
CA LEU A 127 2.60 13.90 3.81
C LEU A 127 4.00 13.33 3.62
N ARG A 128 4.59 12.82 4.70
CA ARG A 128 5.84 12.05 4.65
C ARG A 128 5.52 10.59 4.92
N ILE A 129 6.09 9.72 4.10
CA ILE A 129 5.99 8.27 4.27
C ILE A 129 7.41 7.74 4.37
N SER A 130 7.67 7.02 5.45
CA SER A 130 8.92 6.29 5.62
C SER A 130 8.66 4.80 5.59
N ALA A 131 9.55 4.04 4.96
CA ALA A 131 9.44 2.60 4.79
C ALA A 131 10.71 1.87 5.26
N SER A 132 10.59 0.68 5.84
CA SER A 132 11.74 -0.18 6.14
C SER A 132 12.49 -0.54 4.85
N ARG A 133 13.77 -0.17 4.79
CA ARG A 133 14.63 -0.43 3.63
C ARG A 133 14.76 -1.93 3.36
N GLN A 134 14.97 -2.70 4.42
CA GLN A 134 15.07 -4.16 4.36
C GLN A 134 13.84 -4.77 3.69
N GLN A 135 12.64 -4.46 4.18
CA GLN A 135 11.40 -5.05 3.66
C GLN A 135 11.09 -4.64 2.22
N VAL A 136 11.43 -3.40 1.86
CA VAL A 136 11.31 -2.92 0.48
C VAL A 136 12.26 -3.66 -0.46
N GLU A 137 13.52 -3.86 -0.05
CA GLU A 137 14.51 -4.59 -0.85
C GLU A 137 14.21 -6.09 -0.93
N GLU A 138 13.78 -6.73 0.15
CA GLU A 138 13.33 -8.13 0.16
C GLU A 138 12.19 -8.34 -0.84
N ALA A 139 11.17 -7.47 -0.80
CA ALA A 139 10.07 -7.53 -1.75
C ALA A 139 10.57 -7.29 -3.19
N ARG A 140 11.45 -6.30 -3.40
CA ARG A 140 12.02 -6.02 -4.73
C ARG A 140 12.79 -7.21 -5.29
N GLN A 141 13.58 -7.88 -4.44
CA GLN A 141 14.33 -9.08 -4.80
C GLN A 141 13.39 -10.24 -5.17
N GLN A 142 12.33 -10.47 -4.39
CA GLN A 142 11.33 -11.51 -4.70
C GLN A 142 10.62 -11.24 -6.03
N ILE A 143 10.27 -9.98 -6.32
CA ILE A 143 9.72 -9.58 -7.62
C ILE A 143 10.73 -9.81 -8.75
N GLN A 144 12.01 -9.48 -8.53
CA GLN A 144 13.07 -9.68 -9.52
C GLN A 144 13.32 -11.16 -9.82
N GLN A 145 13.34 -12.02 -8.80
CA GLN A 145 13.47 -13.47 -8.96
C GLN A 145 12.32 -14.08 -9.77
N ALA A 146 11.12 -13.49 -9.72
CA ALA A 146 9.99 -13.86 -10.57
C ALA A 146 10.16 -13.43 -12.04
N GLY A 147 11.26 -12.74 -12.38
CA GLY A 147 11.52 -12.17 -13.71
C GLY A 147 10.71 -10.89 -13.98
N LEU A 148 10.36 -10.15 -12.92
CA LEU A 148 9.56 -8.92 -12.99
C LEU A 148 10.36 -7.74 -12.44
N ARG A 149 9.87 -6.52 -12.65
CA ARG A 149 10.44 -5.29 -12.12
C ARG A 149 9.37 -4.48 -11.40
N ALA A 150 9.58 -4.20 -10.12
CA ALA A 150 8.76 -3.23 -9.39
C ALA A 150 9.08 -1.82 -9.92
N LYS A 151 8.09 -1.14 -10.53
CA LYS A 151 8.26 0.24 -11.01
C LYS A 151 7.77 1.27 -10.00
N VAL A 152 6.76 0.91 -9.21
CA VAL A 152 6.27 1.70 -8.09
C VAL A 152 6.12 0.73 -6.92
N ILE A 153 6.58 1.16 -5.75
CA ILE A 153 6.33 0.50 -4.47
C ILE A 153 5.53 1.51 -3.65
N ASP A 154 4.26 1.21 -3.47
CA ASP A 154 3.28 2.06 -2.82
C ASP A 154 2.94 1.51 -1.42
N ASN A 155 2.45 2.39 -0.57
CA ASN A 155 1.88 2.04 0.72
C ASN A 155 0.42 1.60 0.53
N LYS A 156 0.04 0.47 1.15
CA LYS A 156 -1.33 -0.08 1.08
C LYS A 156 -2.43 0.92 1.46
N ALA A 157 -2.18 1.79 2.42
CA ALA A 157 -3.11 2.85 2.81
C ALA A 157 -3.36 3.85 1.68
N LEU A 158 -2.31 4.29 0.98
CA LEU A 158 -2.45 5.17 -0.17
C LEU A 158 -3.10 4.46 -1.36
N ALA A 159 -2.73 3.21 -1.62
CA ALA A 159 -3.40 2.39 -2.62
C ALA A 159 -4.91 2.26 -2.32
N LEU A 160 -5.30 2.14 -1.05
CA LEU A 160 -6.70 2.12 -0.62
C LEU A 160 -7.40 3.47 -0.84
N CYS A 161 -6.73 4.59 -0.55
CA CYS A 161 -7.23 5.94 -0.88
C CYS A 161 -7.48 6.10 -2.37
N ASN A 162 -6.55 5.60 -3.20
CA ASN A 162 -6.66 5.63 -4.66
C ASN A 162 -7.85 4.79 -5.15
N MET A 163 -8.03 3.60 -4.58
CA MET A 163 -9.18 2.76 -4.87
C MET A 163 -10.49 3.45 -4.49
N TYR A 164 -10.58 4.04 -3.29
CA TYR A 164 -11.77 4.75 -2.83
C TYR A 164 -12.11 5.94 -3.73
N THR A 165 -11.12 6.78 -4.02
CA THR A 165 -11.29 7.96 -4.88
C THR A 165 -11.62 7.60 -6.32
N PHE A 166 -11.22 6.42 -6.79
CA PHE A 166 -11.63 5.90 -8.09
C PHE A 166 -13.07 5.37 -8.06
N ALA A 167 -13.41 4.53 -7.08
CA ALA A 167 -14.70 3.84 -7.00
C ALA A 167 -15.86 4.76 -6.60
N TYR A 168 -15.59 5.76 -5.76
CA TYR A 168 -16.58 6.67 -5.20
C TYR A 168 -16.28 8.12 -5.61
N ALA A 169 -16.10 8.34 -6.91
CA ALA A 169 -15.71 9.63 -7.46
C ALA A 169 -16.66 10.77 -7.04
N ASP A 170 -17.97 10.49 -6.98
CA ASP A 170 -19.01 11.47 -6.66
C ASP A 170 -19.13 11.75 -5.15
N GLN A 171 -18.53 10.91 -4.30
CA GLN A 171 -18.60 11.03 -2.85
C GLN A 171 -17.36 11.67 -2.24
N LYS A 172 -16.37 12.05 -3.06
CA LYS A 172 -15.09 12.61 -2.59
C LYS A 172 -15.28 13.78 -1.64
N ILE A 173 -16.34 14.56 -1.79
CA ILE A 173 -16.57 15.78 -1.01
C ILE A 173 -16.82 15.46 0.48
N LYS A 174 -17.32 14.26 0.80
CA LYS A 174 -17.67 13.90 2.18
C LYS A 174 -16.48 13.27 2.91
N PRO A 175 -16.33 13.50 4.22
CA PRO A 175 -15.43 12.69 5.05
C PRO A 175 -15.82 11.20 4.98
N ALA A 176 -14.83 10.32 5.01
CA ALA A 176 -15.04 8.88 4.95
C ALA A 176 -14.08 8.13 5.88
N TYR A 177 -14.60 7.12 6.57
CA TYR A 177 -13.79 6.18 7.33
C TYR A 177 -13.60 4.91 6.51
N LEU A 178 -12.34 4.52 6.29
CA LEU A 178 -12.00 3.28 5.62
C LEU A 178 -11.39 2.31 6.62
N LEU A 179 -12.09 1.22 6.89
CA LEU A 179 -11.58 0.11 7.68
C LEU A 179 -11.12 -1.01 6.74
N HIS A 180 -9.81 -1.24 6.70
CA HIS A 180 -9.22 -2.38 6.02
C HIS A 180 -8.83 -3.45 7.04
N LEU A 181 -9.62 -4.52 7.10
CA LEU A 181 -9.34 -5.68 7.93
C LEU A 181 -8.34 -6.60 7.24
N GLY A 182 -7.09 -6.58 7.71
CA GLY A 182 -6.06 -7.48 7.21
C GLY A 182 -5.90 -8.70 8.11
N GLN A 183 -5.13 -9.67 7.61
CA GLN A 183 -4.92 -10.92 8.33
C GLN A 183 -4.13 -10.74 9.62
N THR A 184 -3.00 -10.03 9.56
CA THR A 184 -2.13 -9.80 10.72
C THR A 184 -2.22 -8.39 11.28
N HIS A 185 -2.75 -7.43 10.49
CA HIS A 185 -2.89 -6.03 10.88
C HIS A 185 -4.11 -5.45 10.17
N SER A 186 -4.83 -4.56 10.86
CA SER A 186 -5.89 -3.77 10.26
C SER A 186 -5.51 -2.30 10.21
N LEU A 187 -6.11 -1.57 9.27
CA LEU A 187 -5.89 -0.14 9.08
C LEU A 187 -7.23 0.57 9.15
N LEU A 188 -7.27 1.66 9.92
CA LEU A 188 -8.34 2.64 9.90
C LEU A 188 -7.79 3.92 9.28
N LEU A 189 -8.44 4.41 8.23
CA LEU A 189 -8.10 5.67 7.59
C LEU A 189 -9.27 6.63 7.69
N LEU A 190 -9.01 7.88 8.05
CA LEU A 190 -9.94 8.98 7.85
C LEU A 190 -9.54 9.74 6.60
N LEU A 191 -10.47 9.81 5.65
CA LEU A 191 -10.34 10.63 4.47
C LEU A 191 -11.18 11.89 4.61
N GLN A 192 -10.63 13.01 4.15
CA GLN A 192 -11.37 14.23 3.92
C GLN A 192 -11.09 14.68 2.49
N HIS A 193 -12.12 14.87 1.68
CA HIS A 193 -11.94 15.25 0.27
C HIS A 193 -11.17 14.20 -0.57
N GLY A 194 -11.25 12.93 -0.17
CA GLY A 194 -10.46 11.84 -0.78
C GLY A 194 -8.97 11.85 -0.40
N ILE A 195 -8.56 12.71 0.54
CA ILE A 195 -7.18 12.85 1.03
C ILE A 195 -7.10 12.24 2.43
N PRO A 196 -6.11 11.36 2.72
CA PRO A 196 -5.94 10.82 4.05
C PRO A 196 -5.50 11.93 5.02
N ILE A 197 -6.26 12.09 6.12
CA ILE A 197 -5.95 13.03 7.21
C ILE A 197 -5.65 12.33 8.53
N TRP A 198 -6.00 11.05 8.65
CA TRP A 198 -5.67 10.19 9.77
C TRP A 198 -5.40 8.78 9.27
N LEU A 199 -4.43 8.10 9.87
CA LEU A 199 -4.16 6.70 9.65
C LEU A 199 -3.79 6.08 10.98
N GLU A 200 -4.53 5.04 11.33
CA GLU A 200 -4.29 4.28 12.53
C GLU A 200 -4.21 2.80 12.19
N ARG A 201 -3.31 2.13 12.88
CA ARG A 201 -3.21 0.68 12.83
C ARG A 201 -3.95 0.11 14.02
N LEU A 202 -4.75 -0.92 13.76
CA LEU A 202 -5.52 -1.61 14.77
C LEU A 202 -4.98 -3.03 14.98
N ASP A 203 -5.02 -3.48 16.23
CA ASP A 203 -4.66 -4.84 16.64
C ASP A 203 -5.82 -5.85 16.49
N ILE A 204 -6.95 -5.40 15.95
CA ILE A 204 -8.04 -6.29 15.51
C ILE A 204 -7.62 -6.90 14.18
N THR A 205 -7.47 -8.23 14.12
CA THR A 205 -6.89 -8.91 12.94
C THR A 205 -7.75 -10.09 12.51
N GLY A 206 -7.64 -10.48 11.23
CA GLY A 206 -8.32 -11.66 10.72
C GLY A 206 -7.91 -12.95 11.46
N ASP A 207 -6.62 -13.08 11.83
CA ASP A 207 -6.14 -14.21 12.61
C ASP A 207 -6.75 -14.23 14.03
N ALA A 208 -6.85 -13.06 14.70
CA ALA A 208 -7.51 -12.97 16.00
C ALA A 208 -9.00 -13.34 15.94
N LEU A 209 -9.71 -12.87 14.91
CA LEU A 209 -11.13 -13.17 14.71
C LEU A 209 -11.39 -14.65 14.35
N ALA A 210 -10.50 -15.26 13.56
CA ALA A 210 -10.62 -16.68 13.21
C ALA A 210 -10.40 -17.59 14.42
N ASN A 211 -9.50 -17.20 15.33
CA ASN A 211 -9.17 -17.98 16.52
C ASN A 211 -10.13 -17.75 17.69
N SER A 212 -10.79 -16.59 17.77
CA SER A 212 -11.73 -16.28 18.88
C SER A 212 -13.07 -17.01 18.77
N GLY A 213 -13.48 -17.45 17.58
CA GLY A 213 -14.71 -18.22 17.37
C GLY A 213 -14.62 -19.70 17.76
N GLY A 214 -13.44 -20.20 18.14
CA GLY A 214 -13.20 -21.62 18.46
C GLY A 214 -13.41 -22.02 19.92
N GLN A 215 -13.76 -21.08 20.82
CA GLN A 215 -13.90 -21.35 22.26
C GLN A 215 -15.35 -21.43 22.78
N THR A 216 -16.36 -21.31 21.92
CA THR A 216 -17.76 -21.48 22.34
C THR A 216 -18.26 -22.87 21.98
N GLY A 217 -17.99 -23.87 22.84
CA GLY A 217 -18.67 -25.16 22.75
C GLY A 217 -17.82 -26.36 23.14
N HIS A 218 -17.55 -26.50 24.44
CA HIS A 218 -17.51 -27.80 25.12
C HIS A 218 -17.38 -27.53 26.63
N GLU A 219 -18.48 -27.11 27.24
CA GLU A 219 -18.74 -27.42 28.64
C GLU A 219 -19.91 -28.40 28.65
N SER A 220 -19.58 -29.67 28.89
CA SER A 220 -20.49 -30.76 29.23
C SER A 220 -20.11 -31.26 30.61
#